data_AF-A0A842YEM2-F1
#
_entry.id   AF-A0A842YEM2-F1
#
_cell.length_a   1.000
_cell.length_b   1.000
_cell.length_c   1.000
_cell.angle_alpha   90.00
_cell.angle_beta   90.00
_cell.angle_gamma   90.00
#
_symmetry.space_group_name_H-M   'P 1'
#
loop_
_entity.id
_entity.type
_entity.pdbx_description
1 polymer ?
#
loop_
_entity_poly.entity_id
_entity_poly.type
_entity_poly.pdbx_seq_one_letter_code
_entity_poly.pdbx_strand_id
1 'polypeptide(L)'
;NDVVLTIFTDSMDMYQSRMREAKGTHGSYSVLDGVKDYYGHLKAQKTDAMIELNHYDRKRVHHLKYFTWIEQQGMELDELNAQWYDPTYWENIQQMTPKIDTLIAEFNEKVGLI
;
A
#
# COMPACT_ATOMS: atom_id res chain seq x y z
N ASN A 1 15.72 -15.42 -7.94
CA ASN A 1 15.71 -13.98 -7.64
C ASN A 1 14.70 -13.75 -6.54
N ASP A 2 15.17 -13.40 -5.34
CA ASP A 2 14.29 -13.10 -4.21
C ASP A 2 13.96 -11.61 -4.22
N VAL A 3 12.68 -11.28 -4.12
CA VAL A 3 12.18 -9.90 -4.12
C VAL A 3 11.55 -9.62 -2.76
N VAL A 4 12.02 -8.55 -2.11
CA VAL A 4 11.38 -8.00 -0.91
C VAL A 4 10.57 -6.79 -1.35
N LEU A 5 9.26 -6.84 -1.17
CA LEU A 5 8.34 -5.74 -1.50
C LEU A 5 7.70 -5.22 -0.21
N THR A 6 7.58 -3.90 -0.09
CA THR A 6 6.80 -3.22 0.94
C THR A 6 5.94 -2.14 0.27
N ILE A 7 4.75 -1.89 0.82
CA ILE A 7 3.79 -0.91 0.29
C ILE A 7 3.73 0.27 1.27
N PHE A 8 3.88 1.48 0.76
CA PHE A 8 3.61 2.72 1.50
C PHE A 8 2.37 3.37 0.88
N THR A 9 1.27 3.42 1.63
CA THR A 9 -0.04 3.81 1.08
C THR A 9 -0.30 5.31 1.07
N ASP A 10 0.37 6.08 1.95
CA ASP A 10 0.17 7.53 2.08
C ASP A 10 1.51 8.27 2.26
N SER A 11 1.57 9.53 1.82
CA SER A 11 2.72 10.40 2.11
C SER A 11 2.65 10.93 3.56
N MET A 12 3.81 11.25 4.13
CA MET A 12 3.88 11.83 5.48
C MET A 12 3.14 13.18 5.58
N ASP A 13 2.98 13.88 4.46
CA ASP A 13 2.28 15.18 4.41
C ASP A 13 0.80 15.06 4.78
N MET A 14 0.18 13.89 4.56
CA MET A 14 -1.21 13.64 4.93
C MET A 14 -1.40 13.50 6.46
N TYR A 15 -0.32 13.32 7.24
CA TYR A 15 -0.39 13.04 8.68
C TYR A 15 -0.21 14.27 9.58
N GLN A 16 -0.01 15.48 9.04
CA GLN A 16 0.29 16.69 9.81
C GLN A 16 -0.77 17.02 10.86
N SER A 17 -2.06 16.82 10.54
CA SER A 17 -3.17 17.03 11.49
C SER A 17 -3.09 16.04 12.65
N ARG A 18 -2.85 14.76 12.35
CA ARG A 18 -2.71 13.69 13.34
C ARG A 18 -1.52 13.91 14.25
N MET A 19 -0.39 14.39 13.72
CA MET A 19 0.79 14.73 14.51
C MET A 19 0.51 15.84 15.53
N ARG A 20 -0.27 16.87 15.16
CA ARG A 20 -0.68 17.94 16.08
C ARG A 20 -1.60 17.42 17.19
N GLU A 21 -2.60 16.62 16.83
CA GLU A 21 -3.51 15.99 17.79
C GLU A 21 -2.73 15.10 18.77
N ALA A 22 -1.88 14.21 18.25
CA ALA A 22 -1.06 13.32 19.06
C ALA A 22 -0.15 14.09 20.01
N LYS A 23 0.45 15.20 19.57
CA LYS A 23 1.27 16.07 20.43
C LYS A 23 0.45 16.75 21.52
N GLY A 24 -0.81 17.11 21.25
CA GLY A 24 -1.73 17.65 22.24
C GLY A 24 -2.09 16.64 23.34
N THR A 25 -2.29 15.37 22.94
CA THR A 25 -2.67 14.29 23.87
C THR A 25 -1.49 13.70 24.64
N HIS A 26 -0.35 13.49 23.97
CA HIS A 26 0.80 12.72 24.51
C HIS A 26 2.01 13.61 24.83
N GLY A 27 1.97 14.90 24.48
CA GLY A 27 3.10 15.81 24.63
C GLY A 27 4.12 15.71 23.49
N SER A 28 5.27 16.37 23.66
CA SER A 28 6.33 16.34 22.67
C SER A 28 7.01 14.97 22.61
N TYR A 29 7.15 14.42 21.40
CA TYR A 29 7.91 13.19 21.17
C TYR A 29 9.39 13.40 21.54
N SER A 30 9.88 12.63 22.49
CA SER A 30 11.24 12.75 23.00
C SER A 30 12.17 11.71 22.39
N VAL A 31 13.49 11.90 22.55
CA VAL A 31 14.49 10.90 22.17
C VAL A 31 14.25 9.57 22.91
N LEU A 32 13.81 9.63 24.17
CA LEU A 32 13.53 8.42 24.95
C LEU A 32 12.34 7.63 24.39
N ASP A 33 11.33 8.31 23.83
CA ASP A 33 10.22 7.66 23.13
C ASP A 33 10.72 7.00 21.84
N GLY A 34 11.58 7.68 21.09
CA GLY A 34 12.28 7.10 19.93
C GLY A 34 13.05 5.82 20.25
N VAL A 35 13.75 5.78 21.39
CA VAL A 35 14.45 4.57 21.86
C VAL A 35 13.45 3.45 22.17
N LYS A 36 12.35 3.75 22.87
CA LYS A 36 11.32 2.76 23.18
C LYS A 36 10.69 2.18 21.92
N ASP A 37 10.31 3.02 20.96
CA ASP A 37 9.66 2.58 19.73
C ASP A 37 10.62 1.78 18.85
N TYR A 38 11.88 2.20 18.76
CA TYR A 38 12.89 1.47 18.01
C TYR A 38 13.09 0.06 18.55
N TYR A 39 13.25 -0.10 19.87
CA TYR A 39 13.49 -1.41 20.45
C TYR A 39 12.22 -2.24 20.63
N GLY A 40 11.11 -1.61 21.01
CA GLY A 40 9.84 -2.27 21.33
C GLY A 40 8.92 -2.51 20.14
N HIS A 41 9.03 -1.71 19.08
CA HIS A 41 8.23 -1.90 17.86
C HIS A 41 9.08 -2.35 16.69
N LEU A 42 10.18 -1.68 16.35
CA LEU A 42 10.95 -2.04 15.13
C LEU A 42 11.83 -3.28 15.34
N LYS A 43 12.65 -3.31 16.39
CA LYS A 43 13.59 -4.42 16.64
C LYS A 43 12.94 -5.65 17.25
N ALA A 44 11.81 -5.47 17.94
CA ALA A 44 11.05 -6.57 18.51
C ALA A 44 10.08 -7.24 17.51
N GLN A 45 10.08 -6.85 16.23
CA GLN A 45 9.29 -7.55 15.22
C GLN A 45 9.69 -9.02 15.17
N LYS A 46 8.69 -9.90 15.28
CA LYS A 46 8.82 -11.35 15.22
C LYS A 46 8.10 -11.88 13.99
N THR A 47 8.28 -13.17 13.75
CA THR A 47 7.64 -13.88 12.63
C THR A 47 6.44 -14.71 13.08
N ASP A 48 5.96 -14.53 14.31
CA ASP A 48 4.79 -15.22 14.87
C ASP A 48 3.48 -14.86 14.14
N ALA A 49 3.39 -13.66 13.58
CA ALA A 49 2.33 -13.23 12.68
C ALA A 49 2.69 -13.33 11.18
N MET A 50 3.86 -13.89 10.84
CA MET A 50 4.26 -14.09 9.45
C MET A 50 3.58 -15.34 8.89
N ILE A 51 3.07 -15.26 7.66
CA ILE A 51 2.49 -16.40 6.97
C ILE A 51 3.25 -16.60 5.66
N GLU A 52 3.89 -17.77 5.53
CA GLU A 52 4.38 -18.23 4.24
C GLU A 52 3.20 -18.76 3.42
N LEU A 53 2.92 -18.12 2.29
CA LEU A 53 1.70 -18.39 1.53
C LEU A 53 1.88 -19.59 0.60
N ASN A 54 1.12 -20.66 0.87
CA ASN A 54 0.91 -21.73 -0.10
C ASN A 54 -0.08 -21.29 -1.20
N HIS A 55 -0.38 -22.19 -2.14
CA HIS A 55 -1.32 -21.91 -3.23
C HIS A 55 -2.70 -21.41 -2.75
N TYR A 56 -3.29 -22.08 -1.76
CA TYR A 56 -4.60 -21.73 -1.23
C TYR A 56 -4.58 -20.42 -0.46
N ASP A 57 -3.50 -20.12 0.26
CA ASP A 57 -3.33 -18.83 0.94
C ASP A 57 -3.24 -17.68 -0.06
N ARG A 58 -2.46 -17.86 -1.13
CA ARG A 58 -2.39 -16.90 -2.24
C ARG A 58 -3.78 -16.70 -2.86
N LYS A 59 -4.54 -17.78 -3.05
CA LYS A 59 -5.88 -17.72 -3.64
C LYS A 59 -6.88 -17.02 -2.71
N ARG A 60 -6.75 -17.22 -1.40
CA ARG A 60 -7.52 -16.50 -0.39
C ARG A 60 -7.25 -15.00 -0.45
N VAL A 61 -5.98 -14.58 -0.53
CA VAL A 61 -5.61 -13.17 -0.71
C VAL A 61 -6.18 -12.62 -2.01
N HIS A 62 -6.11 -13.38 -3.10
CA HIS A 62 -6.70 -12.99 -4.38
C HIS A 62 -8.22 -12.74 -4.27
N HIS A 63 -8.96 -13.60 -3.58
CA HIS A 63 -10.40 -13.46 -3.39
C HIS A 63 -10.80 -12.25 -2.53
N LEU A 64 -9.90 -11.67 -1.71
CA LEU A 64 -10.20 -10.46 -0.94
C LEU A 64 -10.57 -9.27 -1.86
N LYS A 65 -10.15 -9.30 -3.12
CA LYS A 65 -10.48 -8.29 -4.11
C LYS A 65 -11.92 -8.35 -4.60
N TYR A 66 -12.65 -9.44 -4.37
CA TYR A 66 -14.02 -9.58 -4.89
C TYR A 66 -14.91 -8.40 -4.48
N PHE A 67 -14.90 -8.07 -3.19
CA PHE A 67 -15.72 -6.99 -2.65
C PHE A 67 -15.34 -5.63 -3.25
N THR A 68 -14.05 -5.27 -3.26
CA THR A 68 -13.61 -3.96 -3.73
C THR A 68 -13.63 -3.84 -5.26
N TRP A 69 -13.24 -4.88 -5.97
CA TRP A 69 -13.08 -4.87 -7.44
C TRP A 69 -14.42 -5.08 -8.16
N ILE A 70 -15.21 -6.05 -7.73
CA ILE A 70 -16.47 -6.38 -8.39
C ILE A 70 -17.61 -5.54 -7.80
N GLU A 71 -17.88 -5.67 -6.50
CA GLU A 71 -19.08 -5.05 -5.92
C GLU A 71 -18.99 -3.52 -5.83
N GLN A 72 -17.82 -2.98 -5.46
CA GLN A 72 -17.67 -1.52 -5.30
C GLN A 72 -17.27 -0.81 -6.59
N GLN A 73 -16.36 -1.37 -7.37
CA GLN A 73 -15.84 -0.74 -8.59
C GLN A 73 -16.58 -1.17 -9.87
N GLY A 74 -17.41 -2.22 -9.80
CA GLY A 74 -18.20 -2.69 -10.95
C GLY A 74 -17.36 -3.36 -12.04
N MET A 75 -16.17 -3.86 -11.70
CA MET A 75 -15.30 -4.54 -12.66
C MET A 75 -15.83 -5.94 -12.98
N GLU A 76 -15.44 -6.48 -14.13
CA GLU A 76 -15.90 -7.79 -14.59
C GLU A 76 -15.15 -8.94 -13.89
N LEU A 77 -15.86 -10.06 -13.68
CA LEU A 77 -15.28 -11.26 -13.06
C LEU A 77 -14.12 -11.84 -13.87
N ASP A 78 -14.22 -11.79 -15.20
CA ASP A 78 -13.17 -12.30 -16.09
C ASP A 78 -11.87 -11.50 -15.93
N GLU A 79 -11.95 -10.20 -15.66
CA GLU A 79 -10.77 -9.38 -15.39
C GLU A 79 -10.14 -9.74 -14.04
N LEU A 80 -10.96 -9.96 -13.00
CA LEU A 80 -10.45 -10.45 -11.72
C LEU A 80 -9.76 -11.81 -11.90
N ASN A 81 -10.32 -12.73 -12.69
CA ASN A 81 -9.69 -14.00 -13.00
C ASN A 81 -8.37 -13.84 -13.79
N ALA A 82 -8.30 -12.88 -14.71
CA ALA A 82 -7.08 -12.60 -15.47
C ALA A 82 -5.91 -12.22 -14.55
N GLN A 83 -6.16 -11.47 -13.47
CA GLN A 83 -5.13 -11.16 -12.46
C GLN A 83 -4.50 -12.38 -11.79
N TRP A 84 -5.14 -13.56 -11.88
CA TRP A 84 -4.63 -14.83 -11.34
C TRP A 84 -4.05 -15.74 -12.42
N TYR A 85 -4.70 -15.85 -13.57
CA TYR A 85 -4.35 -16.83 -14.61
C TYR A 85 -3.48 -16.28 -15.73
N ASP A 86 -3.51 -14.97 -15.99
CA ASP A 86 -2.64 -14.33 -16.98
C ASP A 86 -1.33 -13.87 -16.32
N PRO A 87 -0.19 -14.52 -16.63
CA PRO A 87 1.10 -14.18 -16.03
C PRO A 87 1.60 -12.79 -16.44
N THR A 88 1.08 -12.22 -17.53
CA THR A 88 1.50 -10.91 -18.04
C THR A 88 0.62 -9.76 -17.56
N TYR A 89 -0.53 -10.04 -16.91
CA TYR A 89 -1.50 -9.02 -16.50
C TYR A 89 -0.82 -7.89 -15.71
N TRP A 90 -0.11 -8.22 -14.63
CA TRP A 90 0.52 -7.23 -13.76
C TRP A 90 1.73 -6.54 -14.41
N GLU A 91 2.48 -7.24 -15.26
CA GLU A 91 3.59 -6.63 -16.01
C GLU A 91 3.08 -5.57 -16.98
N ASN A 92 2.01 -5.86 -17.72
CA ASN A 92 1.38 -4.92 -18.64
C ASN A 92 0.86 -3.67 -17.91
N ILE A 93 0.28 -3.84 -16.72
CA ILE A 93 -0.16 -2.70 -15.88
C ILE A 93 1.04 -1.85 -15.44
N GLN A 94 2.14 -2.47 -15.00
CA GLN A 94 3.36 -1.73 -14.60
C GLN A 94 3.97 -0.94 -15.76
N GLN A 95 3.87 -1.44 -16.99
CA GLN A 95 4.32 -0.71 -18.18
C GLN A 95 3.52 0.59 -18.44
N MET A 96 2.34 0.76 -17.83
CA MET A 96 1.54 1.99 -17.94
C MET A 96 2.05 3.14 -17.06
N THR A 97 2.94 2.88 -16.09
CA THR A 97 3.41 3.90 -15.13
C THR A 97 3.91 5.19 -15.79
N PRO A 98 4.79 5.18 -16.83
CA PRO A 98 5.26 6.43 -17.45
C PRO A 98 4.15 7.27 -18.09
N LYS A 99 3.13 6.59 -18.63
CA LYS A 99 1.96 7.26 -19.22
C LYS A 99 1.10 7.90 -18.13
N ILE A 100 0.88 7.19 -17.02
CA ILE A 100 0.14 7.70 -15.87
C ILE A 100 0.86 8.92 -15.29
N ASP A 101 2.18 8.87 -15.14
CA ASP A 101 2.98 9.99 -14.64
C ASP A 101 2.83 11.25 -15.51
N THR A 102 2.82 11.07 -16.84
CA THR A 102 2.59 12.17 -17.78
C THR A 102 1.20 12.77 -17.60
N LEU A 103 0.16 11.93 -17.49
CA LEU A 103 -1.22 12.38 -17.26
C LEU A 103 -1.37 13.09 -15.92
N ILE A 104 -0.65 12.67 -14.88
CA ILE A 104 -0.64 13.33 -13.57
C ILE A 104 -0.02 14.73 -13.70
N ALA A 105 1.12 14.87 -14.38
CA ALA A 105 1.77 16.16 -14.59
C ALA A 105 0.87 17.14 -15.36
N GLU A 106 0.27 16.69 -16.48
CA GLU A 106 -0.68 17.49 -17.27
C GLU A 106 -1.92 17.89 -16.46
N PHE A 107 -2.42 16.99 -15.60
CA PHE A 107 -3.54 17.29 -14.72
C PHE A 107 -3.16 18.38 -13.71
N ASN A 108 -2.02 18.23 -13.03
CA ASN A 108 -1.54 19.18 -12.03
C ASN A 108 -1.32 20.59 -12.61
N GLU A 109 -0.80 20.68 -13.83
CA GLU A 109 -0.66 21.94 -14.56
C GLU A 109 -2.03 22.61 -14.80
N LYS A 110 -3.05 21.82 -15.21
CA LYS A 110 -4.41 22.32 -15.45
C LYS A 110 -5.11 22.82 -14.19
N VAL A 111 -4.84 22.21 -13.04
CA VAL A 111 -5.48 22.57 -11.76
C VAL A 111 -4.67 23.54 -10.89
N GLY A 112 -3.50 23.98 -11.38
CA GLY A 112 -2.65 24.95 -10.68
C GLY A 112 -2.04 24.42 -9.37
N LEU A 113 -1.81 23.11 -9.28
CA LEU A 113 -1.20 22.45 -8.11
C LEU A 113 0.34 22.42 -8.18
N ILE A 114 0.96 23.27 -9.01
CA ILE A 114 2.41 23.45 -9.10
C ILE A 114 2.75 24.95 -9.03
#